data_AF-A0A5C6Q347-F1
#
_entry.id   AF-A0A5C6Q347-F1
#
_cell.length_a   1.000
_cell.length_b   1.000
_cell.length_c   1.000
_cell.angle_alpha   90.00
_cell.angle_beta   90.00
_cell.angle_gamma   90.00
#
_symmetry.space_group_name_H-M   'P 1'
#
loop_
_entity.id
_entity.type
_entity.pdbx_description
1 polymer ?
#
loop_
_entity_poly.entity_id
_entity_poly.type
_entity_poly.pdbx_seq_one_letter_code
_entity_poly.pdbx_strand_id
1 'polypeptide(L)' 'ILTRLHISDKSWLKLTTEFESLFTGAVGTAQHLCEFSEHVGLRRSHGLANAQAWLNSA' A
#
# COMPACT_ATOMS: atom_id res chain seq x y z
N ILE A 1 -10.96 14.81 -2.30
CA ILE A 1 -9.61 14.30 -2.63
C ILE A 1 -9.58 12.76 -2.58
N LEU A 2 -10.02 12.15 -1.48
CA LEU A 2 -10.05 10.68 -1.32
C LEU A 2 -10.85 9.94 -2.41
N THR A 3 -11.99 10.49 -2.83
CA THR A 3 -12.78 9.96 -3.96
C THR A 3 -11.98 9.86 -5.26
N ARG A 4 -11.06 10.81 -5.53
CA ARG A 4 -10.21 10.76 -6.74
C ARG A 4 -9.17 9.64 -6.65
N LEU A 5 -8.75 9.29 -5.44
CA LEU A 5 -7.78 8.24 -5.15
C LEU A 5 -8.44 6.88 -4.96
N HIS A 6 -9.79 6.80 -4.98
CA HIS A 6 -10.53 5.58 -4.69
C HIS A 6 -10.18 4.99 -3.31
N ILE A 7 -10.00 5.86 -2.31
CA ILE A 7 -9.71 5.46 -0.92
C ILE A 7 -10.90 5.82 -0.04
N SER A 8 -11.42 4.87 0.72
CA SER A 8 -12.48 5.11 1.72
C SER A 8 -11.96 5.94 2.91
N ASP A 9 -12.85 6.70 3.57
CA ASP A 9 -12.49 7.48 4.77
C ASP A 9 -11.91 6.61 5.89
N LYS A 10 -12.40 5.37 6.04
CA LYS A 10 -11.89 4.40 7.00
C LYS A 10 -10.45 4.00 6.69
N SER A 11 -10.17 3.69 5.43
CA SER A 11 -8.81 3.34 4.99
C SER A 11 -7.88 4.52 5.09
N TRP A 12 -8.35 5.73 4.76
CA TRP A 12 -7.58 6.96 4.92
C TRP A 12 -7.23 7.25 6.38
N LEU A 13 -8.19 7.12 7.29
CA LEU A 13 -7.94 7.28 8.72
C LEU A 13 -6.88 6.29 9.20
N LYS A 14 -7.03 5.00 8.87
CA LYS A 14 -6.06 3.95 9.21
C LYS A 14 -4.67 4.25 8.66
N LEU A 15 -4.56 4.63 7.38
CA LEU A 15 -3.30 4.97 6.74
C LEU A 15 -2.64 6.17 7.40
N THR A 16 -3.39 7.18 7.83
CA THR A 16 -2.83 8.40 8.43
C THR A 16 -2.46 8.23 9.91
N THR A 17 -3.07 7.28 10.63
CA THR A 17 -2.75 7.05 12.06
C THR A 17 -1.79 5.90 12.29
N GLU A 18 -1.73 4.91 11.40
CA GLU A 18 -0.96 3.67 11.59
C GLU A 18 0.04 3.41 10.46
N PHE A 19 0.40 4.43 9.66
CA PHE A 19 1.21 4.27 8.45
C PHE A 19 2.47 3.41 8.65
N GLU A 20 3.30 3.76 9.63
CA GLU A 20 4.59 3.13 9.90
C GLU A 20 4.45 1.71 10.46
N SER A 21 3.30 1.41 11.10
CA SER A 21 2.94 0.07 11.55
C SER A 21 2.49 -0.81 10.37
N LEU A 22 1.75 -0.21 9.43
CA LEU A 22 1.24 -0.89 8.23
C LEU A 22 2.33 -1.12 7.19
N PHE A 23 3.28 -0.20 7.05
CA PHE A 23 4.31 -0.26 6.02
C PHE A 23 5.69 -0.04 6.63
N THR A 24 6.51 -1.09 6.55
CA THR A 24 7.91 -1.09 6.97
C THR A 24 8.87 -0.95 5.79
N GLY A 25 8.35 -0.64 4.60
CA GLY A 25 9.09 -0.57 3.34
C GLY A 25 8.32 0.17 2.27
N ALA A 26 8.60 -0.14 1.00
CA ALA A 26 7.94 0.49 -0.14
C ALA A 26 6.41 0.34 -0.08
N VAL A 27 5.71 1.37 -0.55
CA VAL A 27 4.25 1.46 -0.58
C VAL A 27 3.81 1.84 -1.99
N GLY A 28 2.80 1.16 -2.52
CA GLY A 28 2.31 1.40 -3.87
C GLY A 28 1.23 0.41 -4.26
N THR A 29 0.82 0.43 -5.53
CA THR A 29 -0.10 -0.58 -6.05
C THR A 29 0.57 -1.95 -6.05
N ALA A 30 -0.24 -3.01 -6.03
CA ALA A 30 0.28 -4.38 -6.05
C ALA A 30 1.23 -4.65 -7.23
N GLN A 31 0.91 -4.11 -8.39
CA GLN A 31 1.74 -4.21 -9.59
C GLN A 31 3.11 -3.55 -9.38
N HIS A 32 3.13 -2.27 -8.97
CA HIS A 32 4.39 -1.55 -8.77
C HIS A 32 5.24 -2.11 -7.63
N LEU A 33 4.62 -2.68 -6.58
CA LEU A 33 5.37 -3.36 -5.52
C LEU A 33 6.01 -4.66 -6.01
N CYS A 34 5.38 -5.38 -6.94
CA CYS A 34 5.96 -6.57 -7.57
C CYS A 34 7.14 -6.17 -8.45
N GLU A 35 6.94 -5.21 -9.36
CA GLU A 35 7.98 -4.67 -10.24
C GLU A 35 9.17 -4.12 -9.45
N PHE A 36 8.90 -3.35 -8.39
CA PHE A 36 9.94 -2.83 -7.48
C PHE A 36 10.74 -3.97 -6.84
N SER A 37 10.05 -4.97 -6.28
CA SER A 37 10.69 -6.07 -5.59
C SER A 37 11.58 -6.89 -6.53
N GLU A 38 11.12 -7.14 -7.76
CA GLU A 38 11.93 -7.77 -8.80
C GLU A 38 13.16 -6.93 -9.15
N HIS A 39 12.98 -5.63 -9.35
CA HIS A 39 14.07 -4.71 -9.72
C HIS A 39 15.16 -4.61 -8.66
N VAL A 40 14.77 -4.58 -7.38
CA VAL A 40 15.72 -4.49 -6.25
C VAL A 40 16.21 -5.84 -5.74
N GLY A 41 15.82 -6.95 -6.38
CA GLY A 41 16.25 -8.30 -6.02
C GLY A 41 15.63 -8.85 -4.73
N LEU A 42 14.51 -8.29 -4.28
CA LEU A 42 13.78 -8.77 -3.12
C LEU A 42 12.95 -10.01 -3.46
N ARG A 43 13.08 -11.07 -2.66
CA ARG A 43 12.32 -12.31 -2.83
C ARG A 43 10.85 -12.19 -2.40
N ARG A 44 10.47 -11.11 -1.71
CA ARG A 44 9.11 -10.89 -1.18
C ARG A 44 8.72 -9.43 -1.39
N SER A 45 7.49 -9.22 -1.86
CA SER A 45 6.89 -7.88 -1.96
C SER A 45 6.35 -7.45 -0.59
N HIS A 46 7.18 -6.77 0.18
CA HIS A 46 6.77 -6.18 1.46
C HIS A 46 5.64 -5.17 1.26
N GLY A 47 4.72 -5.09 2.21
CA GLY A 47 3.59 -4.17 2.14
C GLY A 47 2.50 -4.54 1.13
N LEU A 48 2.65 -5.62 0.34
CA LEU A 48 1.69 -5.99 -0.72
C LEU A 48 0.26 -6.24 -0.17
N ALA A 49 0.15 -7.03 0.89
CA ALA A 49 -1.14 -7.33 1.51
C ALA A 49 -1.81 -6.07 2.08
N ASN A 50 -1.03 -5.21 2.75
CA ASN A 50 -1.52 -3.96 3.30
C ASN A 50 -1.89 -2.95 2.20
N ALA A 51 -1.15 -2.91 1.10
CA ALA A 51 -1.49 -2.12 -0.06
C ALA A 51 -2.84 -2.55 -0.67
N GLN A 52 -3.05 -3.86 -0.86
CA GLN A 52 -4.32 -4.38 -1.36
C GLN A 52 -5.48 -4.05 -0.42
N ALA A 53 -5.27 -4.17 0.90
CA ALA A 53 -6.31 -3.94 1.89
C ALA A 53 -6.68 -2.46 2.08
N TRP A 54 -5.71 -1.54 1.96
CA TRP A 54 -5.90 -0.14 2.40
C TRP A 54 -5.77 0.90 1.28
N LEU A 55 -5.08 0.61 0.17
CA LEU A 55 -4.92 1.55 -0.95
C LEU A 55 -5.93 1.32 -2.09
N ASN A 56 -6.39 0.08 -2.28
CA ASN A 56 -7.34 -0.29 -3.33
C ASN A 56 -8.76 -0.59 -2.81
N SER A 57 -9.04 -0.22 -1.56
CA SER A 57 -10.36 -0.41 -0.95
C SER A 57 -11.33 0.66 -1.45
N ALA A 58 -11.93 0.40 -2.61
CA ALA A 58 -13.07 1.12 -3.16
C ALA A 58 -14.26 0.18 -3.30
#